data_AF-A0A839U4N7-F1
#
_entry.id   AF-A0A839U4N7-F1
#
_cell.length_a   1.000
_cell.length_b   1.000
_cell.length_c   1.000
_cell.angle_alpha   90.00
_cell.angle_beta   90.00
_cell.angle_gamma   90.00
#
_symmetry.space_group_name_H-M   'P 1'
#
loop_
_entity.id
_entity.type
_entity.pdbx_description
1 polymer ?
#
loop_
_entity_poly.entity_id
_entity_poly.type
_entity_poly.pdbx_seq_one_letter_code
_entity_poly.pdbx_strand_id
1 'polypeptide(L)'
;MLKLGSVLEATPAYRAAVARQQAKEDARLHPEKITVFSTYQSIKKMVDQKLAVDHLKKSDCERERLHLWLLNAEYNSEKPIGAAIVEFNARKHNLTVDDIKGDSRFRNIIAARYDAIVDLHHKRPELSLPEMGRIMGGRDHTTILHALRKRGIAYKPRHQTFDPDQARTLYASGMTNEEVALAMDYAVETVRRATSPLAQGRSA
;
A
#
# COMPACT_ATOMS: atom_id res chain seq x y z
N MET A 1 18.17 19.65 -33.74
CA MET A 1 17.18 20.35 -32.89
C MET A 1 17.61 20.21 -31.43
N LEU A 2 18.27 21.23 -30.88
CA LEU A 2 18.63 21.27 -29.45
C LEU A 2 17.42 21.75 -28.65
N LYS A 3 17.04 21.01 -27.61
CA LYS A 3 15.88 21.32 -26.75
C LYS A 3 16.08 22.68 -26.07
N LEU A 4 15.14 23.61 -26.25
CA LEU A 4 15.15 24.97 -25.70
C LEU A 4 15.37 25.07 -24.17
N GLY A 5 15.17 23.98 -23.41
CA GLY A 5 15.37 23.96 -21.96
C GLY A 5 16.82 24.10 -21.50
N SER A 6 17.81 23.59 -22.25
CA SER A 6 19.22 23.63 -21.83
C SER A 6 19.89 25.00 -22.04
N VAL A 7 19.27 25.88 -22.83
CA VAL A 7 19.82 27.22 -23.12
C VAL A 7 19.42 28.23 -22.04
N LEU A 8 18.24 28.08 -21.44
CA LEU A 8 17.75 28.97 -20.37
C LEU A 8 18.54 28.80 -19.06
N GLU A 9 18.87 27.56 -18.70
CA GLU A 9 19.68 27.25 -17.51
C GLU A 9 21.13 27.76 -17.60
N ALA A 10 21.63 27.98 -18.81
CA ALA A 10 23.00 28.46 -19.05
C ALA A 10 23.13 30.00 -19.03
N THR A 11 22.02 30.75 -19.06
CA THR A 11 22.10 32.22 -19.09
C THR A 11 22.60 32.79 -17.75
N PRO A 12 23.55 33.75 -17.75
CA PRO A 12 24.03 34.39 -16.51
C PRO A 12 22.91 35.01 -15.67
N ALA A 13 21.86 35.52 -16.34
CA ALA A 13 20.69 36.11 -15.70
C ALA A 13 19.86 35.07 -14.91
N TYR A 14 19.66 33.87 -15.46
CA TYR A 14 18.94 32.80 -14.76
C TYR A 14 19.72 32.30 -13.53
N ARG A 15 21.03 32.10 -13.66
CA ARG A 15 21.91 31.74 -12.54
C ARG A 15 21.91 32.81 -11.44
N ALA A 16 21.91 34.09 -11.82
CA ALA A 16 21.79 35.20 -10.87
C ALA A 16 20.41 35.24 -10.19
N ALA A 17 19.33 34.89 -10.91
CA ALA A 17 17.98 34.82 -10.34
C ALA A 17 17.85 33.66 -9.34
N VAL A 18 18.37 32.48 -9.66
CA VAL A 18 18.42 31.32 -8.77
C VAL A 18 19.27 31.62 -7.53
N ALA A 19 20.44 32.25 -7.71
CA ALA A 19 21.30 32.65 -6.59
C ALA A 19 20.63 33.69 -5.69
N ARG A 20 19.86 34.64 -6.24
CA ARG A 20 19.06 35.60 -5.46
C ARG A 20 17.92 34.91 -4.71
N GLN A 21 17.29 33.90 -5.31
CA GLN A 21 16.23 33.13 -4.68
C GLN A 21 16.79 32.31 -3.51
N GLN A 22 17.90 31.60 -3.72
CA GLN A 22 18.62 30.85 -2.70
C GLN A 22 19.12 31.77 -1.58
N ALA A 23 19.70 32.93 -1.89
CA ALA A 23 20.10 33.90 -0.88
C ALA A 23 18.92 34.46 -0.06
N LYS A 24 17.73 34.60 -0.67
CA LYS A 24 16.50 34.96 0.06
C LYS A 24 16.00 33.82 0.94
N GLU A 25 16.13 32.56 0.52
CA GLU A 25 15.77 31.38 1.32
C GLU A 25 16.74 31.18 2.48
N ASP A 26 18.05 31.33 2.23
CA ASP A 26 19.11 31.29 3.23
C ASP A 26 18.97 32.42 4.26
N ALA A 27 18.55 33.62 3.82
CA ALA A 27 18.24 34.73 4.71
C ALA A 27 16.93 34.52 5.52
N ARG A 28 15.97 33.77 4.97
CA ARG A 28 14.70 33.41 5.63
C ARG A 28 14.90 32.31 6.66
N LEU A 29 15.87 31.42 6.43
CA LEU A 29 16.44 30.49 7.40
C LEU A 29 17.38 31.25 8.36
N HIS A 30 16.83 32.17 9.15
CA HIS A 30 17.60 32.82 10.21
C HIS A 30 18.20 31.76 11.15
N PRO A 31 19.54 31.72 11.35
CA PRO A 31 20.20 30.71 12.18
C PRO A 31 19.83 30.81 13.67
N GLU A 32 19.18 31.90 14.11
CA GLU A 32 18.84 32.13 15.51
C GLU A 32 17.48 31.53 15.96
N LYS A 33 16.76 30.80 15.10
CA LYS A 33 15.49 30.16 15.50
C LYS A 33 15.37 28.66 15.21
N ILE A 34 16.43 28.00 14.77
CA ILE A 34 16.49 26.53 14.75
C ILE A 34 17.74 26.11 15.50
N THR A 35 17.64 26.07 16.83
CA THR A 35 18.62 25.41 17.68
C THR A 35 18.42 23.90 17.62
N VAL A 36 18.51 23.31 16.43
CA VAL A 36 18.70 21.85 16.30
C VAL A 36 20.20 21.62 16.29
N PHE A 37 20.74 21.80 17.49
CA PHE A 37 21.92 21.20 18.09
C PHE A 37 23.14 20.98 17.17
N SER A 38 24.24 21.67 17.48
CA SER A 38 25.59 21.39 16.96
C SER A 38 25.98 19.91 17.05
N THR A 39 25.36 19.14 17.96
CA THR A 39 25.51 17.68 18.02
C THR A 39 24.95 16.97 16.81
N TYR A 40 23.90 17.46 16.12
CA TYR A 40 23.38 16.81 14.91
C TYR A 40 24.42 16.85 13.78
N GLN A 41 25.13 17.96 13.62
CA GLN A 41 26.21 18.06 12.64
C GLN A 41 27.40 17.17 13.02
N SER A 42 27.77 17.12 14.30
CA SER A 42 28.81 16.21 14.81
C SER A 42 28.42 14.73 14.68
N ILE A 43 27.18 14.38 15.00
CA ILE A 43 26.62 13.03 14.88
C ILE A 43 26.54 12.65 13.41
N LYS A 44 26.06 13.53 12.54
CA LYS A 44 26.02 13.28 11.09
C LYS A 44 27.43 13.06 10.53
N LYS A 45 28.41 13.86 10.96
CA LYS A 45 29.81 13.70 10.55
C LYS A 45 30.44 12.40 11.09
N MET A 46 30.09 11.99 12.30
CA MET A 46 30.49 10.70 12.89
C MET A 46 29.82 9.51 12.20
N VAL A 47 28.53 9.62 11.83
CA VAL A 47 27.79 8.61 11.07
C VAL A 47 28.35 8.49 9.66
N ASP A 48 28.58 9.62 8.98
CA ASP A 48 29.18 9.67 7.64
C ASP A 48 30.63 9.13 7.66
N GLN A 49 31.41 9.42 8.71
CA GLN A 49 32.74 8.81 8.90
C GLN A 49 32.66 7.32 9.21
N LYS A 50 31.74 6.87 10.08
CA LYS A 50 31.57 5.44 10.41
C LYS A 50 31.08 4.63 9.20
N LEU A 51 30.22 5.22 8.37
CA LEU A 51 29.82 4.68 7.06
C LEU A 51 31.00 4.65 6.07
N ALA A 52 32.01 5.51 6.23
CA ALA A 52 33.20 5.56 5.38
C ALA A 52 34.35 4.64 5.82
N VAL A 53 34.46 4.28 7.11
CA VAL A 53 35.55 3.40 7.62
C VAL A 53 35.15 1.92 7.72
N ASP A 54 33.86 1.57 7.71
CA ASP A 54 33.41 0.16 7.70
C ASP A 54 33.44 -0.46 6.28
N HIS A 55 34.64 -0.59 5.74
CA HIS A 55 35.07 -1.73 4.91
C HIS A 55 34.23 -2.09 3.68
N LEU A 56 34.66 -1.55 2.54
CA LEU A 56 34.58 -2.21 1.24
C LEU A 56 34.93 -3.71 1.37
N LYS A 57 34.04 -4.59 0.87
CA LYS A 57 34.21 -6.07 0.75
C LYS A 57 33.97 -6.94 2.00
N LYS A 58 33.10 -6.57 2.93
CA LYS A 58 32.26 -7.61 3.54
C LYS A 58 31.32 -8.10 2.43
N SER A 59 31.58 -9.32 1.96
CA SER A 59 31.12 -9.88 0.68
C SER A 59 29.65 -9.55 0.41
N ASP A 60 29.26 -9.33 -0.84
CA ASP A 60 27.85 -9.10 -1.21
C ASP A 60 26.92 -10.16 -0.59
N CYS A 61 27.44 -11.37 -0.36
CA CYS A 61 26.75 -12.43 0.37
C CYS A 61 26.50 -12.15 1.86
N GLU A 62 27.37 -11.44 2.59
CA GLU A 62 27.12 -11.05 3.99
C GLU A 62 26.03 -9.98 4.09
N ARG A 63 26.00 -9.02 3.14
CA ARG A 63 24.92 -8.02 3.06
C ARG A 63 23.59 -8.65 2.72
N GLU A 64 23.59 -9.54 1.72
CA GLU A 64 22.41 -10.31 1.34
C GLU A 64 21.94 -11.20 2.51
N ARG A 65 22.86 -11.87 3.21
CA ARG A 65 22.53 -12.71 4.37
C ARG A 65 21.95 -11.90 5.52
N LEU A 66 22.51 -10.72 5.82
CA LEU A 66 21.96 -9.81 6.83
C LEU A 66 20.58 -9.31 6.42
N HIS A 67 20.41 -8.93 5.15
CA HIS A 67 19.11 -8.50 4.64
C HIS A 67 18.07 -9.62 4.76
N LEU A 68 18.38 -10.84 4.34
CA LEU A 68 17.49 -12.00 4.48
C LEU A 68 17.13 -12.26 5.95
N TRP A 69 18.10 -12.12 6.86
CA TRP A 69 17.86 -12.27 8.29
C TRP A 69 16.91 -11.19 8.83
N LEU A 70 17.14 -9.92 8.50
CA LEU A 70 16.29 -8.80 8.89
C LEU A 70 14.88 -8.92 8.29
N LEU A 71 14.78 -9.28 7.02
CA LEU A 71 13.51 -9.49 6.34
C LEU A 71 12.72 -10.63 6.97
N ASN A 72 13.39 -11.73 7.32
CA ASN A 72 12.75 -12.84 8.01
C ASN A 72 12.32 -12.45 9.43
N ALA A 73 13.10 -11.66 10.15
CA ALA A 73 12.71 -11.13 11.46
C ALA A 73 11.48 -10.22 11.35
N GLU A 74 11.47 -9.30 10.39
CA GLU A 74 10.33 -8.41 10.12
C GLU A 74 9.09 -9.20 9.72
N TYR A 75 9.22 -10.15 8.78
CA TYR A 75 8.11 -11.01 8.33
C TYR A 75 7.48 -11.84 9.45
N ASN A 76 8.29 -12.28 10.43
CA ASN A 76 7.84 -13.05 11.59
C ASN A 76 7.44 -12.19 12.80
N SER A 77 7.49 -10.86 12.68
CA SER A 77 6.93 -9.99 13.71
C SER A 77 5.41 -10.20 13.85
N GLU A 78 4.85 -9.76 14.98
CA GLU A 78 3.41 -9.87 15.24
C GLU A 78 2.57 -9.16 14.16
N LYS A 79 3.09 -8.04 13.63
CA LYS A 79 2.39 -7.20 12.67
C LYS A 79 3.35 -6.68 11.59
N PRO A 80 3.69 -7.52 10.61
CA PRO A 80 4.71 -7.20 9.61
C PRO A 80 4.24 -6.12 8.65
N ILE A 81 5.18 -5.31 8.17
CA ILE A 81 4.93 -4.32 7.13
C ILE A 81 4.52 -5.04 5.83
N GLY A 82 3.46 -4.57 5.16
CA GLY A 82 2.96 -5.21 3.93
C GLY A 82 4.00 -5.29 2.81
N ALA A 83 4.91 -4.32 2.72
CA ALA A 83 6.04 -4.37 1.78
C ALA A 83 7.02 -5.51 2.10
N ALA A 84 7.31 -5.76 3.38
CA ALA A 84 8.17 -6.86 3.80
C ALA A 84 7.55 -8.23 3.49
N ILE A 85 6.21 -8.36 3.60
CA ILE A 85 5.50 -9.60 3.20
C ILE A 85 5.71 -9.88 1.71
N VAL A 86 5.58 -8.85 0.86
CA VAL A 86 5.76 -8.98 -0.59
C VAL A 86 7.21 -9.33 -0.93
N GLU A 87 8.18 -8.64 -0.30
CA GLU A 87 9.60 -8.90 -0.53
C GLU A 87 10.01 -10.31 -0.09
N PHE A 88 9.54 -10.74 1.09
CA PHE A 88 9.79 -12.09 1.59
C PHE A 88 9.27 -13.15 0.61
N ASN A 89 8.04 -12.99 0.12
CA ASN A 89 7.46 -13.91 -0.86
C ASN A 89 8.18 -13.84 -2.22
N ALA A 90 8.63 -12.68 -2.66
CA ALA A 90 9.45 -12.56 -3.88
C ALA A 90 10.71 -13.41 -3.77
N ARG A 91 11.48 -13.23 -2.69
CA ARG A 91 12.71 -13.99 -2.45
C ARG A 91 12.46 -15.48 -2.27
N LYS A 92 11.41 -15.86 -1.53
CA LYS A 92 10.99 -17.27 -1.36
C LYS A 92 10.76 -18.00 -2.69
N HIS A 93 10.26 -17.28 -3.70
CA HIS A 93 10.00 -17.83 -5.03
C HIS A 93 11.12 -17.55 -6.05
N ASN A 94 12.26 -17.00 -5.64
CA ASN A 94 13.35 -16.56 -6.51
C ASN A 94 12.88 -15.55 -7.59
N LEU A 95 12.01 -14.63 -7.21
CA LEU A 95 11.47 -13.56 -8.05
C LEU A 95 11.84 -12.20 -7.48
N THR A 96 11.72 -11.16 -8.28
CA THR A 96 11.85 -9.78 -7.80
C THR A 96 10.51 -9.26 -7.27
N VAL A 97 10.55 -8.20 -6.45
CA VAL A 97 9.33 -7.51 -5.99
C VAL A 97 8.54 -6.95 -7.19
N ASP A 98 9.25 -6.52 -8.23
CA ASP A 98 8.66 -5.98 -9.44
C ASP A 98 7.95 -7.06 -10.27
N ASP A 99 8.41 -8.31 -10.25
CA ASP A 99 7.69 -9.43 -10.89
C ASP A 99 6.34 -9.70 -10.20
N ILE A 100 6.33 -9.67 -8.87
CA ILE A 100 5.10 -9.88 -8.09
C ILE A 100 4.11 -8.74 -8.31
N LYS A 101 4.57 -7.48 -8.32
CA LYS A 101 3.70 -6.30 -8.53
C LYS A 101 3.32 -6.11 -10.00
N GLY A 102 4.22 -6.43 -10.92
CA GLY A 102 4.08 -6.23 -12.35
C GLY A 102 3.04 -7.14 -13.01
N ASP A 103 2.70 -6.85 -14.27
CA ASP A 103 1.58 -7.45 -15.01
C ASP A 103 1.80 -8.86 -15.56
N SER A 104 2.96 -9.44 -15.28
CA SER A 104 3.29 -10.75 -15.79
C SER A 104 2.30 -11.83 -15.30
N ARG A 105 1.91 -12.69 -16.24
CA ARG A 105 0.92 -13.76 -16.06
C ARG A 105 1.54 -15.16 -16.13
N PHE A 106 2.87 -15.28 -16.02
CA PHE A 106 3.50 -16.59 -15.93
C PHE A 106 3.04 -17.33 -14.67
N ARG A 107 2.84 -18.65 -14.79
CA ARG A 107 2.24 -19.48 -13.74
C ARG A 107 3.02 -19.42 -12.42
N ASN A 108 4.35 -19.39 -12.49
CA ASN A 108 5.25 -19.25 -11.33
C ASN A 108 5.06 -17.90 -10.61
N ILE A 109 4.96 -16.80 -11.37
CA ILE A 109 4.76 -15.46 -10.83
C ILE A 109 3.37 -15.32 -10.20
N ILE A 110 2.34 -15.83 -10.87
CA ILE A 110 0.97 -15.84 -10.33
C ILE A 110 0.92 -16.63 -9.02
N ALA A 111 1.58 -17.80 -8.94
CA ALA A 111 1.62 -18.60 -7.73
C ALA A 111 2.24 -17.83 -6.55
N ALA A 112 3.41 -17.21 -6.77
CA ALA A 112 4.09 -16.37 -5.77
C ALA A 112 3.24 -15.16 -5.35
N ARG A 113 2.56 -14.52 -6.31
CA ARG A 113 1.65 -13.41 -6.05
C ARG A 113 0.47 -13.84 -5.17
N TYR A 114 -0.09 -15.02 -5.44
CA TYR A 114 -1.18 -15.56 -4.62
C TYR A 114 -0.70 -15.87 -3.20
N ASP A 115 0.49 -16.45 -3.04
CA ASP A 115 1.05 -16.73 -1.72
C ASP A 115 1.31 -15.43 -0.94
N ALA A 116 1.82 -14.38 -1.58
CA ALA A 116 1.96 -13.05 -0.97
C ALA A 116 0.61 -12.44 -0.54
N ILE A 117 -0.45 -12.61 -1.34
CA ILE A 117 -1.81 -12.14 -1.02
C ILE A 117 -2.39 -12.89 0.18
N VAL A 118 -2.18 -14.20 0.25
CA VAL A 118 -2.61 -15.04 1.37
C VAL A 118 -1.93 -14.60 2.66
N ASP A 119 -0.62 -14.40 2.63
CA ASP A 119 0.15 -13.94 3.78
C ASP A 119 -0.29 -12.56 4.25
N LEU A 120 -0.56 -11.64 3.31
CA LEU A 120 -1.14 -10.32 3.62
C LEU A 120 -2.48 -10.48 4.35
N HIS A 121 -3.36 -11.36 3.88
CA HIS A 121 -4.66 -11.57 4.52
C HIS A 121 -4.56 -12.12 5.94
N HIS A 122 -3.66 -13.08 6.19
CA HIS A 122 -3.51 -13.70 7.50
C HIS A 122 -2.75 -12.83 8.51
N LYS A 123 -1.66 -12.18 8.07
CA LYS A 123 -0.80 -11.38 8.96
C LYS A 123 -1.31 -9.97 9.17
N ARG A 124 -2.17 -9.47 8.28
CA ARG A 124 -2.71 -8.10 8.32
C ARG A 124 -4.24 -8.12 8.12
N PRO A 125 -5.01 -8.76 9.04
CA PRO A 125 -6.46 -8.90 8.93
C PRO A 125 -7.23 -7.57 8.93
N GLU A 126 -6.60 -6.48 9.38
CA GLU A 126 -7.12 -5.11 9.35
C GLU A 126 -7.12 -4.49 7.95
N LEU A 127 -6.40 -5.06 6.97
CA LEU A 127 -6.42 -4.54 5.61
C LEU A 127 -7.69 -4.96 4.89
N SER A 128 -8.26 -4.02 4.13
CA SER A 128 -9.35 -4.28 3.19
C SER A 128 -8.81 -4.85 1.87
N LEU A 129 -9.68 -5.46 1.06
CA LEU A 129 -9.29 -5.95 -0.27
C LEU A 129 -8.66 -4.86 -1.16
N PRO A 130 -9.19 -3.62 -1.21
CA PRO A 130 -8.57 -2.53 -1.97
C PRO A 130 -7.19 -2.11 -1.42
N GLU A 131 -6.99 -2.14 -0.10
CA GLU A 131 -5.70 -1.84 0.52
C GLU A 131 -4.63 -2.87 0.19
N MET A 132 -4.99 -4.16 0.25
CA MET A 132 -4.10 -5.23 -0.21
C MET A 132 -3.76 -5.05 -1.70
N GLY A 133 -4.75 -4.68 -2.52
CA GLY A 133 -4.55 -4.34 -3.92
C GLY A 133 -3.50 -3.24 -4.15
N ARG A 134 -3.56 -2.16 -3.37
CA ARG A 134 -2.57 -1.06 -3.42
C ARG A 134 -1.15 -1.53 -3.10
N ILE A 135 -0.98 -2.37 -2.06
CA ILE A 135 0.33 -2.93 -1.69
C ILE A 135 0.90 -3.82 -2.80
N MET A 136 0.03 -4.56 -3.49
CA MET A 136 0.38 -5.46 -4.60
C MET A 136 0.58 -4.74 -5.95
N GLY A 137 0.83 -3.43 -5.95
CA GLY A 137 1.07 -2.65 -7.18
C GLY A 137 -0.18 -2.05 -7.80
N GLY A 138 -1.22 -1.79 -7.00
CA GLY A 138 -2.47 -1.16 -7.49
C GLY A 138 -3.42 -2.14 -8.17
N ARG A 139 -3.45 -3.40 -7.72
CA ARG A 139 -4.34 -4.43 -8.26
C ARG A 139 -5.79 -4.22 -7.84
N ASP A 140 -6.71 -4.58 -8.73
CA ASP A 140 -8.13 -4.59 -8.42
C ASP A 140 -8.43 -5.53 -7.25
N HIS A 141 -9.32 -5.08 -6.37
CA HIS A 141 -9.75 -5.83 -5.19
C HIS A 141 -10.40 -7.19 -5.56
N THR A 142 -10.99 -7.30 -6.76
CA THR A 142 -11.52 -8.56 -7.31
C THR A 142 -10.40 -9.56 -7.61
N THR A 143 -9.21 -9.10 -7.99
CA THR A 143 -8.02 -9.95 -8.20
C THR A 143 -7.54 -10.52 -6.87
N ILE A 144 -7.53 -9.70 -5.81
CA ILE A 144 -7.19 -10.14 -4.46
C ILE A 144 -8.19 -11.20 -3.98
N LEU A 145 -9.49 -10.94 -4.15
CA LEU A 145 -10.54 -11.90 -3.82
C LEU A 145 -10.41 -13.21 -4.62
N HIS A 146 -10.08 -13.12 -5.91
CA HIS A 146 -9.86 -14.28 -6.76
C HIS A 146 -8.69 -15.14 -6.27
N ALA A 147 -7.57 -14.50 -5.90
CA ALA A 147 -6.40 -15.17 -5.36
C ALA A 147 -6.72 -15.93 -4.05
N LEU A 148 -7.45 -15.29 -3.13
CA LEU A 148 -7.89 -15.92 -1.87
C LEU A 148 -8.77 -17.15 -2.14
N ARG A 149 -9.75 -17.03 -3.03
CA ARG A 149 -10.62 -18.16 -3.42
C ARG A 149 -9.82 -19.29 -4.07
N LYS A 150 -8.86 -18.98 -4.94
CA LYS A 150 -8.00 -19.98 -5.58
C LYS A 150 -7.11 -20.74 -4.60
N ARG A 151 -6.78 -20.13 -3.46
CA ARG A 151 -6.05 -20.77 -2.36
C ARG A 151 -6.97 -21.36 -1.29
N GLY A 152 -8.28 -21.43 -1.54
CA GLY A 152 -9.25 -22.05 -0.63
C GLY A 152 -9.60 -21.22 0.61
N ILE A 153 -9.30 -19.92 0.60
CA ILE A 153 -9.54 -19.04 1.74
C ILE A 153 -10.89 -18.33 1.57
N ALA A 154 -11.76 -18.49 2.55
CA ALA A 154 -13.03 -17.80 2.62
C ALA A 154 -12.83 -16.37 3.13
N TYR A 155 -13.00 -15.38 2.26
CA TYR A 155 -13.03 -13.97 2.68
C TYR A 155 -14.42 -13.61 3.22
N LYS A 156 -14.47 -13.15 4.47
CA LYS A 156 -15.67 -12.53 5.06
C LYS A 156 -15.46 -11.01 5.14
N PRO A 157 -16.33 -10.20 4.55
CA PRO A 157 -16.23 -8.74 4.68
C PRO A 157 -16.40 -8.35 6.16
N ARG A 158 -15.66 -7.32 6.60
CA ARG A 158 -15.73 -6.82 7.99
C ARG A 158 -17.09 -6.24 8.34
N HIS A 159 -17.79 -5.67 7.36
CA HIS A 159 -19.16 -5.22 7.50
C HIS A 159 -20.06 -6.23 6.81
N GLN A 160 -21.19 -6.55 7.45
CA GLN A 160 -22.23 -7.34 6.81
C GLN A 160 -22.62 -6.60 5.53
N THR A 161 -22.50 -7.27 4.39
CA THR A 161 -23.02 -6.74 3.14
C THR A 161 -24.53 -6.75 3.25
N PHE A 162 -25.15 -5.62 2.95
CA PHE A 162 -26.61 -5.54 2.89
C PHE A 162 -27.12 -6.59 1.91
N ASP A 163 -27.94 -7.52 2.40
CA ASP A 163 -28.60 -8.55 1.60
C ASP A 163 -29.99 -8.03 1.16
N PRO A 164 -30.17 -7.68 -0.14
CA PRO A 164 -31.44 -7.16 -0.62
C PRO A 164 -32.57 -8.17 -0.53
N ASP A 165 -32.29 -9.46 -0.67
CA ASP A 165 -33.32 -10.51 -0.69
C ASP A 165 -33.82 -10.83 0.72
N GLN A 166 -32.93 -10.76 1.72
CA GLN A 166 -33.33 -10.77 3.13
C GLN A 166 -34.26 -9.60 3.46
N ALA A 167 -33.90 -8.38 3.03
CA ALA A 167 -34.72 -7.19 3.25
C ALA A 167 -36.10 -7.30 2.58
N ARG A 168 -36.16 -7.85 1.36
CA ARG A 168 -37.41 -8.12 0.63
C ARG A 168 -38.29 -9.16 1.33
N THR A 169 -37.68 -10.20 1.88
CA THR A 169 -38.41 -11.25 2.60
C THR A 169 -39.06 -10.69 3.87
N LEU A 170 -38.33 -9.86 4.62
CA LEU A 170 -38.86 -9.21 5.82
C LEU A 170 -39.99 -8.22 5.46
N TYR A 171 -39.82 -7.43 4.40
CA TYR A 171 -40.88 -6.55 3.90
C TYR A 171 -42.14 -7.32 3.45
N ALA A 172 -41.96 -8.43 2.73
CA ALA A 172 -43.06 -9.30 2.30
C ALA A 172 -43.80 -9.97 3.48
N SER A 173 -43.13 -10.14 4.62
CA SER A 173 -43.77 -10.61 5.87
C SER A 173 -44.68 -9.58 6.53
N GLY A 174 -44.77 -8.37 5.98
CA GLY A 174 -45.63 -7.27 6.45
C GLY A 174 -44.91 -6.22 7.30
N MET A 175 -43.59 -6.32 7.49
CA MET A 175 -42.80 -5.32 8.20
C MET A 175 -42.69 -4.03 7.39
N THR A 176 -42.74 -2.89 8.08
CA THR A 176 -42.46 -1.57 7.50
C THR A 176 -40.97 -1.42 7.16
N ASN A 177 -40.62 -0.49 6.26
CA ASN A 177 -39.21 -0.29 5.89
C ASN A 177 -38.36 0.14 7.11
N GLU A 178 -38.96 0.85 8.06
CA GLU A 178 -38.36 1.28 9.32
C GLU A 178 -38.04 0.10 10.24
N GLU A 179 -38.98 -0.85 10.37
CA GLU A 179 -38.78 -2.08 11.16
C GLU A 179 -37.72 -2.99 10.54
N VAL A 180 -37.73 -3.16 9.22
CA VAL A 180 -36.71 -3.94 8.51
C VAL A 180 -35.32 -3.30 8.64
N ALA A 181 -35.25 -1.97 8.54
CA ALA A 181 -34.01 -1.22 8.72
C ALA A 181 -33.43 -1.37 10.13
N LEU A 182 -34.29 -1.33 11.16
CA LEU A 182 -33.90 -1.57 12.54
C LEU A 182 -33.46 -3.03 12.76
N ALA A 183 -34.18 -4.00 12.20
CA ALA A 183 -33.87 -5.41 12.34
C ALA A 183 -32.55 -5.82 11.68
N MET A 184 -32.18 -5.17 10.57
CA MET A 184 -30.95 -5.45 9.83
C MET A 184 -29.79 -4.48 10.18
N ASP A 185 -30.01 -3.48 11.02
CA ASP A 185 -29.04 -2.42 11.36
C ASP A 185 -28.53 -1.63 10.13
N TYR A 186 -29.45 -1.19 9.26
CA TYR A 186 -29.15 -0.34 8.10
C TYR A 186 -30.00 0.93 8.08
N ALA A 187 -29.57 1.92 7.30
CA ALA A 187 -30.38 3.10 7.05
C ALA A 187 -31.68 2.74 6.29
N VAL A 188 -32.81 3.33 6.69
CA VAL A 188 -34.14 3.11 6.09
C VAL A 188 -34.14 3.27 4.57
N GLU A 189 -33.39 4.26 4.05
CA GLU A 189 -33.27 4.51 2.61
C GLU A 189 -32.61 3.34 1.85
N THR A 190 -31.68 2.61 2.49
CA THR A 190 -31.04 1.42 1.89
C THR A 190 -32.06 0.31 1.68
N VAL A 191 -32.89 0.05 2.69
CA VAL A 191 -34.00 -0.92 2.61
C VAL A 191 -35.02 -0.47 1.58
N ARG A 192 -35.44 0.80 1.62
CA ARG A 192 -36.41 1.37 0.68
C ARG A 192 -35.97 1.22 -0.78
N ARG A 193 -34.69 1.41 -1.09
CA ARG A 193 -34.14 1.18 -2.43
C ARG A 193 -34.25 -0.29 -2.86
N ALA A 194 -34.06 -1.23 -1.93
CA ALA A 194 -34.09 -2.66 -2.21
C ALA A 194 -35.52 -3.21 -2.38
N THR A 195 -36.48 -2.67 -1.63
CA THR A 195 -37.90 -3.05 -1.65
C THR A 195 -38.72 -2.30 -2.71
N SER A 196 -38.17 -1.22 -3.27
CA SER A 196 -38.84 -0.41 -4.31
C SER A 196 -39.24 -1.24 -5.55
N PRO A 197 -40.42 -0.99 -6.17
CA PRO A 197 -40.91 -1.72 -7.34
C PRO A 197 -39.94 -1.69 -8.54
N LEU A 198 -39.20 -0.60 -8.71
CA LEU A 198 -38.19 -0.43 -9.76
C LEU A 198 -37.03 -1.44 -9.67
N ALA A 199 -36.76 -1.99 -8.49
CA ALA A 199 -35.71 -2.98 -8.27
C ALA A 199 -36.19 -4.43 -8.57
N GLN A 200 -37.49 -4.66 -8.73
CA GLN A 200 -38.08 -5.98 -8.93
C GLN A 200 -38.09 -6.42 -10.42
N GLY A 201 -37.92 -5.47 -11.36
CA GLY A 201 -37.98 -5.72 -12.81
C GLY A 201 -36.66 -6.04 -13.52
N ARG A 202 -35.55 -6.28 -12.80
CA ARG A 202 -34.22 -6.54 -13.41
C ARG A 202 -33.77 -8.01 -13.38
N SER A 203 -34.61 -8.90 -12.85
CA SER A 203 -34.39 -10.34 -12.81
C SER A 203 -35.37 -11.02 -13.76
N ALA A 204 -35.09 -10.92 -15.06
CA ALA A 204 -35.68 -11.73 -16.12
C ALA A 204 -34.60 -12.04 -17.16
#